data_AF-A0A2G8JBY4-F1
#
_entry.id   AF-A0A2G8JBY4-F1
#
_cell.length_a   1.000
_cell.length_b   1.000
_cell.length_c   1.000
_cell.angle_alpha   90.00
_cell.angle_beta   90.00
_cell.angle_gamma   90.00
#
_symmetry.space_group_name_H-M   'P 1'
#
loop_
_entity.id
_entity.type
_entity.pdbx_description
1 polymer ?
#
loop_
_entity_poly.entity_id
_entity_poly.type
_entity_poly.pdbx_seq_one_letter_code
_entity_poly.pdbx_strand_id
1 'polypeptide(L)' 'MELVQSDKDQGLETPVWTEYQKLIDEAEHKKIKMAQMERFAYYERAKKAYAVVATGETALYGNLILKKGVIAGQQ' A
#
# COMPACT_ATOMS: atom_id res chain seq x y z
N MET A 1 1.51 3.42 -4.14
CA MET A 1 1.55 4.55 -5.09
C MET A 1 2.85 4.44 -5.86
N GLU A 2 2.88 4.77 -7.15
CA GLU A 2 4.13 4.82 -7.92
C GLU A 2 4.95 6.07 -7.59
N LEU A 3 6.28 5.97 -7.67
CA LEU A 3 7.15 7.14 -7.60
C LEU A 3 6.87 8.07 -8.78
N VAL A 4 6.80 9.37 -8.51
CA VAL A 4 6.76 10.37 -9.59
C VAL A 4 8.13 10.44 -10.28
N GLN A 5 8.17 10.98 -11.50
CA GLN A 5 9.39 10.98 -12.30
C GLN A 5 10.58 11.67 -11.60
N SER A 6 10.33 12.81 -10.95
CA SER A 6 11.39 13.53 -10.21
C SER A 6 12.04 12.68 -9.12
N ASP A 7 11.25 11.87 -8.42
CA ASP A 7 11.73 11.07 -7.30
C ASP A 7 12.47 9.82 -7.82
N LYS A 8 12.04 9.29 -8.96
CA LYS A 8 12.79 8.25 -9.69
C LYS A 8 14.16 8.76 -10.15
N ASP A 9 14.20 9.96 -10.71
CA ASP A 9 15.43 10.57 -11.21
C ASP A 9 16.42 10.88 -10.07
N GLN A 10 15.90 11.15 -8.87
CA GLN A 10 16.68 11.31 -7.64
C GLN A 10 17.09 10.00 -6.98
N GLY A 11 16.65 8.85 -7.51
CA GLY A 11 16.93 7.54 -6.94
C GLY A 11 16.30 7.34 -5.55
N LEU A 12 15.13 7.94 -5.30
CA LEU A 12 14.45 7.84 -4.02
C LEU A 12 14.12 6.38 -3.68
N GLU A 13 14.58 5.93 -2.53
CA GLU A 13 14.26 4.60 -2.01
C GLU A 13 12.99 4.60 -1.17
N THR A 14 12.30 3.45 -1.15
CA THR A 14 11.03 3.25 -0.43
C THR A 14 11.12 2.01 0.47
N PRO A 15 11.97 2.04 1.52
CA PRO A 15 12.21 0.87 2.37
C PRO A 15 10.93 0.34 3.04
N VAL A 16 9.98 1.24 3.31
CA VAL A 16 8.66 0.92 3.87
C VAL A 16 7.89 -0.08 3.02
N TRP A 17 8.10 -0.13 1.70
CA TRP A 17 7.43 -1.09 0.83
C TRP A 17 7.90 -2.52 1.07
N THR A 18 9.19 -2.72 1.34
CA THR A 18 9.73 -4.05 1.68
C THR A 18 9.15 -4.55 3.01
N GLU A 19 9.03 -3.66 3.98
CA GLU A 19 8.44 -3.97 5.28
C GLU A 19 6.96 -4.35 5.15
N TYR A 20 6.17 -3.56 4.42
CA TYR A 20 4.78 -3.89 4.14
C TYR A 20 4.63 -5.23 3.41
N GLN A 21 5.46 -5.51 2.40
CA GLN A 21 5.42 -6.77 1.68
C GLN A 21 5.67 -7.97 2.62
N LYS A 22 6.63 -7.84 3.53
CA LYS A 22 6.92 -8.87 4.53
C LYS A 22 5.71 -9.11 5.45
N LEU A 23 5.12 -8.04 6.00
CA LEU A 23 3.96 -8.13 6.89
C LEU A 23 2.75 -8.76 6.18
N ILE A 24 2.53 -8.42 4.91
CA ILE A 24 1.44 -9.01 4.10
C ILE A 24 1.69 -10.49 3.88
N ASP A 25 2.90 -10.88 3.48
CA ASP A 25 3.24 -12.28 3.21
C ASP A 25 3.10 -13.15 4.47
N GLU A 26 3.52 -12.62 5.63
CA GLU A 26 3.38 -13.27 6.94
C GLU A 26 1.91 -13.43 7.34
N ALA A 27 1.10 -12.37 7.20
CA ALA A 27 -0.31 -12.38 7.60
C ALA A 27 -1.19 -13.27 6.70
N GLU A 28 -0.88 -13.35 5.41
CA GLU A 28 -1.65 -14.13 4.43
C GLU A 28 -1.12 -15.55 4.24
N HIS A 29 0.02 -15.88 4.85
CA HIS A 29 0.75 -17.15 4.69
C HIS A 29 1.03 -17.52 3.22
N LYS A 30 1.09 -16.53 2.34
CA LYS A 30 1.36 -16.68 0.91
C LYS A 30 1.88 -15.35 0.36
N LYS A 31 2.60 -15.40 -0.76
CA LYS A 31 3.07 -14.19 -1.42
C LYS A 31 1.94 -13.44 -2.12
N ILE A 32 1.53 -12.31 -1.58
CA ILE A 32 0.59 -11.38 -2.25
C ILE A 32 1.35 -10.11 -2.61
N LYS A 33 1.67 -9.95 -3.90
CA LYS A 33 2.36 -8.74 -4.37
C LYS A 33 1.49 -7.50 -4.17
N MET A 34 2.07 -6.48 -3.55
CA MET A 34 1.45 -5.15 -3.54
C MET A 34 1.36 -4.59 -4.96
N ALA A 35 0.20 -4.03 -5.30
CA ALA A 35 0.01 -3.30 -6.54
C ALA A 35 0.37 -1.82 -6.34
N GLN A 36 1.02 -1.25 -7.35
CA GLN A 36 1.25 0.19 -7.42
C GLN A 36 0.22 0.84 -8.36
N MET A 37 0.02 2.13 -8.19
CA MET A 37 -0.86 2.94 -9.03
C MET A 37 -0.39 4.37 -9.01
N GLU A 38 -0.68 5.08 -10.10
CA GLU A 38 -0.42 6.51 -10.26
C GLU A 38 -1.02 7.33 -9.08
N ARG A 39 -0.37 8.44 -8.72
CA ARG A 39 -0.67 9.26 -7.56
C ARG A 39 -2.10 9.81 -7.55
N PHE A 40 -2.57 10.39 -8.66
CA PHE A 40 -3.95 10.89 -8.74
C PHE A 40 -4.97 9.76 -8.74
N ALA A 41 -4.68 8.64 -9.42
CA ALA A 41 -5.51 7.44 -9.34
C ALA A 41 -5.63 6.90 -7.90
N TYR A 42 -4.54 6.97 -7.11
CA TYR A 42 -4.55 6.63 -5.69
C TYR A 42 -5.48 7.54 -4.90
N TYR A 43 -5.41 8.85 -5.10
CA TYR A 43 -6.31 9.80 -4.41
C TYR A 43 -7.78 9.57 -4.76
N GLU A 44 -8.10 9.33 -6.03
CA GLU A 44 -9.47 9.02 -6.46
C GLU A 44 -9.98 7.71 -5.86
N ARG A 45 -9.10 6.72 -5.68
CA ARG A 45 -9.46 5.46 -5.00
C ARG A 45 -9.62 5.65 -3.49
N ALA A 46 -8.74 6.43 -2.85
CA ALA A 46 -8.77 6.70 -1.42
C ALA A 46 -10.05 7.44 -1.00
N LYS A 47 -10.54 8.37 -1.81
CA LYS A 47 -11.84 9.06 -1.60
C LYS A 47 -13.04 8.11 -1.54
N LYS A 48 -12.93 6.93 -2.17
CA LYS A 48 -13.97 5.89 -2.20
C LYS A 48 -13.76 4.82 -1.12
N ALA A 49 -12.71 4.94 -0.29
CA ALA A 49 -12.46 3.99 0.79
C ALA A 49 -13.56 4.12 1.85
N TYR A 50 -13.84 3.01 2.53
CA TYR A 50 -14.81 2.99 3.62
C TYR A 50 -14.34 3.86 4.81
N ALA A 51 -13.04 3.85 5.09
CA ALA A 51 -12.42 4.65 6.13
C ALA A 51 -10.99 5.01 5.75
N VAL A 52 -10.47 6.10 6.34
CA VAL A 52 -9.07 6.50 6.27
C VAL A 52 -8.54 6.56 7.69
N VAL A 53 -7.44 5.86 7.96
CA VAL A 53 -6.74 5.92 9.24
C VAL A 53 -5.62 6.95 9.12
N ALA A 54 -5.76 8.07 9.82
CA ALA A 54 -4.71 9.08 9.88
C ALA A 54 -3.65 8.63 10.90
N THR A 55 -2.45 8.29 10.42
CA THR A 55 -1.32 7.85 11.24
C THR A 55 -0.29 8.98 11.39
N GLY A 56 0.67 8.80 12.31
CA GLY A 56 1.87 9.65 12.42
C GLY A 56 3.05 9.15 11.59
N GLU A 57 2.80 8.35 10.55
CA GLU A 57 3.85 7.80 9.69
C GLU A 57 4.57 8.92 8.93
N THR A 58 5.89 8.85 8.88
CA THR A 58 6.76 9.85 8.24
C THR A 58 7.43 9.32 6.97
N ALA A 59 7.40 8.01 6.74
CA ALA A 59 7.96 7.39 5.55
C ALA A 59 7.28 7.90 4.27
N LEU A 60 8.09 8.38 3.34
CA LEU A 60 7.62 8.79 2.03
C LEU A 60 7.00 7.59 1.30
N TYR A 61 5.89 7.84 0.61
CA TYR A 61 5.12 6.79 -0.07
C TYR A 61 4.63 5.66 0.86
N GLY A 62 4.52 5.91 2.16
CA GLY A 62 3.98 4.97 3.15
C GLY A 62 2.47 4.73 3.09
N ASN A 63 1.75 5.41 2.19
CA ASN A 63 0.30 5.26 2.03
C ASN A 63 -0.05 3.91 1.37
N LEU A 64 -0.99 3.17 1.98
CA LEU A 64 -1.47 1.87 1.49
C LEU A 64 -3.01 1.81 1.51
N ILE A 65 -3.60 1.16 0.51
CA ILE A 65 -5.04 0.84 0.50
C ILE A 65 -5.19 -0.66 0.68
N LEU A 66 -5.92 -1.07 1.71
CA LEU A 66 -6.27 -2.46 1.96
C LEU A 66 -7.68 -2.75 1.42
N LYS A 67 -7.85 -3.91 0.78
CA LYS A 67 -9.15 -4.43 0.35
C LYS A 67 -9.47 -5.66 1.18
N LYS A 68 -10.51 -5.57 2.02
CA LYS A 68 -10.97 -6.71 2.82
C LYS A 68 -11.46 -7.84 1.91
N GLY A 69 -10.96 -9.05 2.17
CA GLY A 69 -11.39 -10.28 1.50
C GLY A 69 -12.67 -10.88 2.09
N VAL A 70 -13.04 -12.06 1.61
CA VAL A 70 -14.15 -12.86 2.14
C VAL A 70 -13.63 -13.70 3.31
N ILE A 71 -14.41 -13.78 4.38
CA ILE A 71 -14.21 -14.76 5.44
C ILE A 71 -15.12 -15.94 5.10
N ALA A 72 -14.55 -17.03 4.61
CA ALA A 72 -15.32 -18.27 4.48
C ALA A 72 -15.67 -18.75 5.89
N GLY A 73 -16.97 -18.93 6.18
CA GLY A 73 -17.39 -19.48 7.46
C GLY A 73 -16.70 -20.82 7.69
N GLN A 74 -16.14 -21.02 8.89
CA GLN A 74 -15.62 -22.33 9.29
C GLN A 74 -16.76 -23.35 9.18
N GLN A 75 -16.60 -24.36 8.33
CA GLN A 75 -17.37 -25.60 8.37
C GLN A 75 -16.64 -26.60 9.24
#